data_AF-A0A1Q7BLU2-F1
#
_entry.id   AF-A0A1Q7BLU2-F1
#
_cell.length_a   1.000
_cell.length_b   1.000
_cell.length_c   1.000
_cell.angle_alpha   90.00
_cell.angle_beta   90.00
_cell.angle_gamma   90.00
#
_symmetry.space_group_name_H-M   'P 1'
#
loop_
_entity.id
_entity.type
_entity.pdbx_description
1 polymer ?
#
loop_
_entity_poly.entity_id
_entity_poly.type
_entity_poly.pdbx_seq_one_letter_code
_entity_poly.pdbx_strand_id
1 'polypeptide(L)' 'MAAGWNMRVTSFDAEGKPGNVRNFLAYEPDKARAVELVRKRIPVREGEQAEAVAEAAANELLDQRMRPGDVRQQD' A
#
# COMPACT_ATOMS: atom_id res chain seq x y z
N MET A 1 -8.41 -7.90 -14.50
CA MET A 1 -7.82 -8.23 -13.19
C MET A 1 -6.82 -7.15 -12.87
N ALA A 2 -6.86 -6.60 -11.66
CA ALA A 2 -5.83 -5.68 -11.18
C ALA A 2 -4.45 -6.36 -11.27
N ALA A 3 -3.40 -5.60 -11.60
CA ALA A 3 -2.03 -6.10 -11.51
C ALA A 3 -1.44 -5.85 -10.12
N GLY A 4 -1.95 -4.83 -9.42
CA GLY A 4 -1.56 -4.44 -8.08
C GLY A 4 -2.58 -3.52 -7.44
N TRP A 5 -2.20 -2.87 -6.35
CA TRP A 5 -3.06 -1.95 -5.60
C TRP A 5 -2.32 -0.66 -5.23
N ASN A 6 -3.06 0.44 -5.30
CA ASN A 6 -2.76 1.69 -4.61
C ASN A 6 -3.15 1.53 -3.14
N MET A 7 -2.17 1.74 -2.27
CA MET A 7 -2.21 1.43 -0.86
C MET A 7 -2.05 2.71 -0.06
N ARG A 8 -2.80 2.84 1.02
CA ARG A 8 -2.72 3.96 1.94
C ARG A 8 -2.41 3.45 3.34
N VAL A 9 -1.40 4.02 3.97
CA VAL A 9 -1.09 3.81 5.38
C VAL A 9 -1.36 5.11 6.12
N THR A 10 -2.32 5.08 7.04
CA THR A 10 -2.72 6.25 7.84
C THR A 10 -2.38 5.99 9.30
N SER A 11 -1.64 6.89 9.94
CA SER A 11 -1.48 6.89 11.40
C SER A 11 -2.71 7.49 12.06
N PHE A 12 -3.17 6.93 13.16
CA PHE A 12 -4.24 7.47 13.99
C PHE A 12 -3.69 7.80 15.37
N ASP A 13 -4.14 8.92 15.94
CA ASP A 13 -3.85 9.24 17.34
C ASP A 13 -4.77 8.45 18.29
N ALA A 14 -4.57 8.63 19.60
CA ALA A 14 -5.35 7.95 20.63
C ALA A 14 -6.84 8.33 20.63
N GLU A 15 -7.24 9.44 19.99
CA GLU A 15 -8.63 9.84 19.80
C GLU A 15 -9.22 9.30 18.48
N GLY A 16 -8.44 8.54 17.70
CA GLY A 16 -8.84 8.00 16.40
C GLY A 16 -8.81 9.04 15.27
N LYS A 17 -8.15 10.18 15.45
CA LYS A 17 -8.02 11.19 14.39
C LYS A 17 -6.89 10.80 13.42
N PRO A 18 -7.13 10.89 12.11
CA PRO A 18 -6.09 10.59 11.12
C PRO A 18 -4.98 11.65 11.16
N GLY A 19 -3.75 11.18 11.24
CA GLY A 19 -2.52 11.97 11.20
C GLY A 19 -1.81 11.86 9.86
N ASN A 20 -0.58 11.36 9.87
CA ASN A 20 0.24 11.19 8.67
C ASN A 20 -0.34 10.12 7.74
N VAL A 21 -0.41 10.44 6.45
CA VAL A 21 -0.85 9.54 5.38
C VAL A 21 0.32 9.30 4.44
N ARG A 22 0.61 8.02 4.19
CA ARG A 22 1.65 7.57 3.25
C ARG A 22 1.03 6.69 2.19
N ASN A 23 1.30 6.99 0.93
CA ASN A 23 0.79 6.23 -0.20
C ASN A 23 1.85 5.28 -0.74
N PHE A 24 1.43 4.09 -1.17
CA PHE A 24 2.30 3.08 -1.72
C PHE A 24 1.63 2.38 -2.90
N LEU A 25 2.44 1.83 -3.79
CA LEU A 25 2.02 0.81 -4.74
C LEU A 25 2.45 -0.56 -4.23
N ALA A 26 1.57 -1.55 -4.37
CA ALA A 26 1.86 -2.95 -4.12
C ALA A 26 1.61 -3.76 -5.39
N TYR A 27 2.64 -4.44 -5.91
CA TYR A 27 2.50 -5.31 -7.07
C TYR A 27 2.04 -6.71 -6.62
N GLU A 28 0.76 -6.79 -6.23
CA GLU A 28 0.08 -8.02 -5.87
C GLU A 28 -1.39 -7.91 -6.31
N PRO A 29 -1.89 -8.77 -7.22
CA PRO A 29 -3.24 -8.65 -7.75
C PRO A 29 -4.34 -8.91 -6.70
N ASP A 30 -4.10 -9.77 -5.72
CA ASP A 30 -5.07 -10.06 -4.66
C ASP A 30 -5.07 -8.96 -3.59
N LYS A 31 -6.26 -8.37 -3.32
CA LYS A 31 -6.40 -7.25 -2.39
C LYS A 31 -5.92 -7.56 -0.98
N ALA A 32 -6.25 -8.75 -0.46
CA ALA A 32 -5.90 -9.13 0.89
C ALA A 32 -4.38 -9.35 1.02
N ARG A 33 -3.79 -10.05 0.03
CA ARG A 33 -2.35 -10.26 -0.06
C ARG A 33 -1.58 -8.96 -0.26
N ALA A 34 -2.12 -7.98 -0.98
CA ALA A 34 -1.50 -6.67 -1.14
C ALA A 34 -1.39 -5.93 0.21
N VAL A 35 -2.45 -5.97 1.04
CA VAL A 35 -2.42 -5.43 2.41
C VAL A 35 -1.38 -6.14 3.27
N GLU A 36 -1.33 -7.48 3.23
CA GLU A 36 -0.33 -8.25 3.96
C GLU A 36 1.10 -7.95 3.50
N LEU A 37 1.30 -7.81 2.18
CA LEU A 37 2.59 -7.51 1.58
C LEU A 37 3.12 -6.15 2.06
N VAL A 38 2.28 -5.12 2.04
CA VAL A 38 2.58 -3.78 2.56
C VAL A 38 2.96 -3.85 4.04
N ARG A 39 2.17 -4.55 4.87
CA ARG A 39 2.45 -4.71 6.31
C ARG A 39 3.76 -5.44 6.59
N LYS A 40 4.19 -6.36 5.72
CA LYS A 40 5.48 -7.08 5.85
C LYS A 40 6.68 -6.24 5.41
N ARG A 41 6.51 -5.38 4.39
CA ARG A 41 7.60 -4.64 3.75
C ARG A 41 7.83 -3.26 4.37
N ILE A 42 6.81 -2.67 4.97
CA ILE A 42 6.87 -1.33 5.54
C ILE A 42 6.79 -1.46 7.06
N PRO A 43 7.59 -0.70 7.82
CA PRO A 43 7.35 -0.54 9.25
C PRO A 43 6.00 0.17 9.45
N VAL A 44 4.98 -0.63 9.75
CA VAL A 44 3.67 -0.16 10.23
C VAL A 44 3.76 -0.09 11.75
N ARG A 45 3.69 1.13 12.30
CA ARG A 45 3.77 1.40 13.73
C ARG A 45 2.43 1.13 14.42
N GLU A 46 2.46 0.99 15.74
CA GLU A 46 1.25 0.95 16.55
C GLU A 46 0.41 2.21 16.30
N GLY A 47 -0.88 2.03 16.00
CA GLY A 47 -1.79 3.11 15.58
C GLY A 47 -1.84 3.37 14.06
N GLU A 48 -1.08 2.66 13.23
CA GLU A 48 -1.17 2.79 11.77
C GLU A 48 -2.06 1.72 11.11
N GLN A 49 -2.87 2.13 10.14
CA GLN A 49 -3.75 1.25 9.38
C GLN A 49 -3.38 1.28 7.89
N ALA A 50 -3.11 0.10 7.33
CA ALA A 50 -2.88 -0.10 5.90
C ALA A 50 -4.15 -0.56 5.18
N GLU A 51 -4.49 0.11 4.08
CA GLU A 51 -5.70 -0.10 3.29
C GLU A 51 -5.38 -0.13 1.79
N ALA A 52 -6.03 -1.03 1.06
CA ALA A 52 -6.02 -1.03 -0.39
C ALA A 52 -7.17 -0.15 -0.93
N VAL A 53 -6.81 0.97 -1.57
CA VAL A 53 -7.73 2.07 -1.91
C VAL A 53 -8.25 1.97 -3.35
N ALA A 54 -7.36 1.62 -4.29
CA ALA A 54 -7.72 1.49 -5.70
C ALA A 54 -6.87 0.42 -6.39
N GLU A 55 -7.39 -0.17 -7.46
CA GLU A 55 -6.63 -1.08 -8.31
C GLU A 55 -5.53 -0.31 -9.06
N ALA A 56 -4.36 -0.91 -9.19
CA ALA A 56 -3.26 -0.40 -10.00
C ALA A 56 -3.11 -1.25 -11.27
N ALA A 57 -2.91 -0.58 -12.40
CA ALA A 57 -2.71 -1.24 -13.68
C ALA A 57 -1.25 -1.68 -13.84
N ALA A 58 -1.00 -2.71 -14.67
CA ALA A 58 0.34 -3.27 -14.83
C ALA A 58 1.36 -2.24 -15.37
N ASN A 59 0.93 -1.38 -16.29
CA ASN A 59 1.77 -0.31 -16.84
C ASN A 59 2.22 0.68 -15.76
N GLU A 60 1.34 1.09 -14.85
CA GLU A 60 1.69 1.98 -13.73
C GLU A 60 2.79 1.38 -12.84
N LEU A 61 2.68 0.08 -12.52
CA LEU A 61 3.68 -0.64 -11.72
C LEU A 61 5.01 -0.79 -12.46
N LEU A 62 4.96 -1.07 -13.76
CA LEU A 62 6.14 -1.22 -14.61
C LEU A 62 6.85 0.12 -14.87
N ASP A 63 6.11 1.23 -15.01
CA ASP A 63 6.67 2.58 -15.11
C ASP A 63 7.45 2.95 -13.83
N GLN A 64 7.01 2.42 -12.69
CA GLN A 64 7.71 2.48 -11.41
C GLN A 64 8.81 1.42 -11.25
N ARG A 65 9.13 0.67 -12.31
CA ARG A 65 10.14 -0.41 -12.35
C ARG A 65 9.94 -1.50 -11.29
N MET A 66 8.68 -1.74 -10.91
CA MET A 66 8.33 -2.74 -9.91
C MET A 66 8.26 -4.14 -10.51
N ARG A 67 8.45 -5.15 -9.66
CA ARG A 67 8.24 -6.58 -9.95
C ARG A 67 7.14 -7.14 -9.04
N PRO A 68 6.49 -8.26 -9.41
CA PRO A 68 5.53 -8.92 -8.53
C PRO A 68 6.12 -9.15 -7.13
N GLY A 69 5.38 -8.74 -6.09
CA GLY A 69 5.84 -8.78 -4.70
C GLY A 69 6.62 -7.55 -4.22
N ASP A 70 6.82 -6.53 -5.07
CA ASP A 70 7.39 -5.26 -4.66
C ASP A 70 6.35 -4.35 -4.01
N VAL A 71 6.83 -3.51 -3.09
CA VAL A 71 6.09 -2.40 -2.49
C VAL A 71 6.94 -1.15 -2.64
N ARG A 72 6.34 -0.07 -3.13
CA ARG A 72 7.03 1.20 -3.39
C ARG A 72 6.25 2.37 -2.82
N GLN A 73 6.92 3.26 -2.09
CA GLN A 73 6.30 4.50 -1.61
C GLN A 73 6.08 5.46 -2.79
N GLN A 74 4.93 6.11 -2.81
CA GLN A 74 4.62 7.24 -3.68
C GLN A 74 4.84 8.53 -2.90
N ASP A 75 5.49 9.50 -3.54
CA ASP A 75 5.69 10.86 -3.01
C ASP A 75 4.44 11.73 -3.22
#